data_AF-A0A9P6JC03-F1
#
_entry.id   AF-A0A9P6JC03-F1
#
_cell.length_a   1.000
_cell.length_b   1.000
_cell.length_c   1.000
_cell.angle_alpha   90.00
_cell.angle_beta   90.00
_cell.angle_gamma   90.00
#
_symmetry.space_group_name_H-M   'P 1'
#
loop_
_entity.id
_entity.type
_entity.pdbx_description
1 polymer ?
#
loop_
_entity_poly.entity_id
_entity_poly.type
_entity_poly.pdbx_seq_one_letter_code
_entity_poly.pdbx_strand_id
1 'polypeptide(L)'
;MSGVHNKANSANGVAEAPHYSSRPASLNSNQDNVPYSDRPQRKVTIRSERSLRATLPDENPILGRETPAEKLTILQCLKTVLFATKINVLLVFIPIGIVAHALHWPDVAVFLLNFIAIVPLAKLLGYATEEIALRLGENLGALLNASFGNAVELILAIFALKEDKIDVVQASVLGSVLSNLLLVLGFCFVCGGFKYSSQTFNQTAAQTSASLLSLSCLSLLIPAAFHATATEVDQTANIQHLSYGTSIVLLIVYILYLVFQLKTHTHLYATGAEEQEEPVLPLWLGIALLVAVTVVVAVCAEFLVGSIEGLSHAWNLSPTFIGLILLPIVGNAAEHVTAVSVAMKNKMDLAIGVAIGSSMQIALFVTPLMVIIGWISGHHMTLFFNTFETCVLFVSVLIVNYLIQDGESNWLEGVMLLSTYVIIAIAIYFYPASAVTPTAPHA
;
A
#
# COMPACT_ATOMS: atom_id res chain seq x y z
N MET A 1 -56.44 5.10 -1.73
CA MET A 1 -57.49 4.51 -2.58
C MET A 1 -56.82 4.13 -3.89
N SER A 2 -56.47 2.85 -4.08
CA SER A 2 -57.16 1.88 -4.96
C SER A 2 -57.13 2.34 -6.43
N GLY A 3 -56.54 1.66 -7.41
CA GLY A 3 -56.46 0.22 -7.65
C GLY A 3 -56.92 -0.03 -9.09
N VAL A 4 -55.96 -0.37 -9.95
CA VAL A 4 -55.97 -1.24 -11.16
C VAL A 4 -57.30 -1.54 -11.89
N HIS A 5 -57.30 -1.33 -13.24
CA HIS A 5 -57.83 -2.20 -14.34
C HIS A 5 -58.16 -1.34 -15.59
N ASN A 6 -58.12 -1.74 -16.88
CA ASN A 6 -57.65 -2.91 -17.65
C ASN A 6 -57.78 -2.60 -19.17
N LYS A 7 -57.06 -3.38 -19.99
CA LYS A 7 -57.36 -3.90 -21.37
C LYS A 7 -57.18 -3.11 -22.68
N ALA A 8 -56.37 -3.77 -23.55
CA ALA A 8 -56.48 -4.05 -25.00
C ALA A 8 -56.23 -2.86 -25.98
N ASN A 9 -55.56 -3.00 -27.13
CA ASN A 9 -55.58 -4.10 -28.10
C ASN A 9 -54.47 -3.95 -29.19
N SER A 10 -54.09 -5.08 -29.83
CA SER A 10 -53.80 -5.22 -31.28
C SER A 10 -52.52 -4.63 -31.93
N ALA A 11 -51.60 -5.52 -32.36
CA ALA A 11 -51.30 -5.85 -33.78
C ALA A 11 -49.81 -6.16 -34.06
N ASN A 12 -49.61 -7.33 -34.66
CA ASN A 12 -48.36 -7.85 -35.24
C ASN A 12 -47.88 -7.01 -36.44
N GLY A 13 -46.56 -6.82 -36.54
CA GLY A 13 -45.89 -6.32 -37.74
C GLY A 13 -44.44 -6.83 -37.79
N VAL A 14 -44.26 -8.00 -38.41
CA VAL A 14 -42.94 -8.53 -38.81
C VAL A 14 -42.59 -7.85 -40.14
N ALA A 15 -41.43 -7.17 -40.20
CA ALA A 15 -40.90 -6.59 -41.43
C ALA A 15 -39.49 -7.14 -41.68
N GLU A 16 -39.33 -7.77 -42.84
CA GLU A 16 -38.13 -8.40 -43.39
C GLU A 16 -36.99 -7.39 -43.65
N ALA A 17 -35.75 -7.82 -43.37
CA ALA A 17 -34.54 -7.09 -43.74
C ALA A 17 -33.95 -7.65 -45.05
N PRO A 18 -33.47 -6.81 -45.99
CA PRO A 18 -33.08 -7.26 -47.32
C PRO A 18 -31.67 -7.89 -47.34
N HIS A 19 -31.57 -9.00 -48.09
CA HIS A 19 -30.34 -9.69 -48.49
C HIS A 19 -29.34 -8.76 -49.20
N TYR A 20 -28.12 -8.67 -48.69
CA TYR A 20 -26.96 -8.21 -49.45
C TYR A 20 -26.08 -9.43 -49.81
N SER A 21 -26.11 -9.81 -51.08
CA SER A 21 -25.16 -10.75 -51.70
C SER A 21 -24.24 -9.97 -52.65
N SER A 22 -22.93 -10.04 -52.44
CA SER A 22 -21.92 -9.79 -53.47
C SER A 22 -20.52 -10.13 -52.95
N ARG A 23 -20.04 -11.34 -53.27
CA ARG A 23 -18.62 -11.66 -53.35
C ARG A 23 -18.05 -11.09 -54.65
N PRO A 24 -16.81 -10.55 -54.67
CA PRO A 24 -16.00 -10.51 -55.88
C PRO A 24 -14.97 -11.64 -55.90
N ALA A 25 -14.57 -11.95 -57.13
CA ALA A 25 -13.84 -13.11 -57.57
C ALA A 25 -12.34 -13.12 -57.21
N SER A 26 -11.81 -14.34 -57.16
CA SER A 26 -10.41 -14.73 -57.16
C SER A 26 -9.59 -14.10 -58.28
N LEU A 27 -8.43 -13.55 -57.95
CA LEU A 27 -7.36 -13.21 -58.88
C LEU A 27 -6.04 -13.85 -58.39
N ASN A 28 -5.63 -14.90 -59.09
CA ASN A 28 -4.26 -15.41 -59.11
C ASN A 28 -3.54 -14.75 -60.28
N SER A 29 -2.41 -14.07 -60.06
CA SER A 29 -1.30 -14.07 -61.02
C SER A 29 0.00 -13.56 -60.38
N ASN A 30 1.07 -14.28 -60.71
CA ASN A 30 2.46 -14.16 -60.28
C ASN A 30 3.12 -12.80 -60.56
N GLN A 31 3.93 -12.31 -59.61
CA GLN A 31 5.10 -11.38 -59.68
C GLN A 31 5.29 -10.84 -58.24
N ASP A 32 6.40 -10.91 -57.50
CA ASP A 32 7.82 -10.98 -57.81
C ASP A 32 8.62 -11.66 -56.67
N ASN A 33 9.61 -12.47 -57.02
CA ASN A 33 10.64 -13.00 -56.12
C ASN A 33 11.74 -11.93 -55.92
N VAL A 34 11.95 -11.45 -54.69
CA VAL A 34 13.15 -10.68 -54.31
C VAL A 34 13.88 -11.44 -53.19
N PRO A 35 15.19 -11.71 -53.28
CA PRO A 35 15.92 -12.48 -52.27
C PRO A 35 16.14 -11.65 -51.00
N TYR A 36 15.86 -12.25 -49.84
CA TYR A 36 16.04 -11.64 -48.53
C TYR A 36 17.45 -11.94 -48.00
N SER A 37 18.44 -11.09 -48.29
CA SER A 37 19.71 -11.09 -47.56
C SER A 37 20.32 -9.70 -47.55
N ASP A 38 20.11 -8.98 -46.45
CA ASP A 38 21.05 -8.07 -45.79
C ASP A 38 20.28 -7.01 -44.98
N ARG A 39 20.04 -7.35 -43.72
CA ARG A 39 19.78 -6.36 -42.66
C ARG A 39 20.71 -6.66 -41.48
N PRO A 40 21.34 -5.64 -40.88
CA PRO A 40 22.25 -5.84 -39.77
C PRO A 40 21.53 -6.49 -38.58
N GLN A 41 22.10 -7.58 -38.05
CA GLN A 41 21.57 -8.31 -36.90
C GLN A 41 21.52 -7.40 -35.67
N ARG A 42 20.32 -6.97 -35.30
CA ARG A 42 20.05 -6.29 -34.03
C ARG A 42 20.16 -7.34 -32.91
N LYS A 43 21.05 -7.14 -31.93
CA LYS A 43 21.12 -7.99 -30.73
C LYS A 43 19.75 -8.00 -30.03
N VAL A 44 19.08 -9.12 -30.12
CA VAL A 44 17.80 -9.38 -29.46
C VAL A 44 18.08 -9.72 -28.00
N THR A 45 17.51 -8.95 -27.08
CA THR A 45 17.39 -9.33 -25.68
C THR A 45 16.31 -10.39 -25.53
N ILE A 46 16.54 -11.38 -24.65
CA ILE A 46 15.71 -12.59 -24.37
C ILE A 46 14.19 -12.33 -24.33
N ARG A 47 13.75 -11.11 -23.97
CA ARG A 47 12.33 -10.70 -23.99
C ARG A 47 11.65 -10.80 -25.38
N SER A 48 12.39 -10.74 -26.48
CA SER A 48 11.81 -10.77 -27.83
C SER A 48 11.75 -12.15 -28.50
N GLU A 49 12.42 -13.18 -27.95
CA GLU A 49 12.31 -14.53 -28.50
C GLU A 49 10.99 -15.20 -28.10
N ARG A 50 10.44 -14.88 -26.93
CA ARG A 50 9.14 -15.40 -26.48
C ARG A 50 7.97 -14.90 -27.33
N SER A 51 8.02 -13.66 -27.81
CA SER A 51 6.95 -13.07 -28.64
C SER A 51 6.93 -13.61 -30.08
N LEU A 52 8.06 -14.05 -30.63
CA LEU A 52 8.11 -14.65 -31.97
C LEU A 52 7.64 -16.12 -32.01
N ARG A 53 7.66 -16.82 -30.88
CA ARG A 53 7.21 -18.21 -30.78
C ARG A 53 5.69 -18.37 -30.77
N ALA A 54 4.94 -17.29 -30.50
CA ALA A 54 3.49 -17.30 -30.39
C ALA A 54 2.75 -17.24 -31.75
N THR A 55 3.46 -17.11 -32.88
CA THR A 55 2.86 -16.83 -34.21
C THR A 55 2.97 -17.96 -35.23
N LEU A 56 3.45 -19.15 -34.88
CA LEU A 56 3.49 -20.29 -35.80
C LEU A 56 2.34 -21.28 -35.49
N PRO A 57 1.57 -21.76 -36.49
CA PRO A 57 0.54 -22.77 -36.26
C PRO A 57 1.18 -24.11 -35.89
N ASP A 58 0.70 -24.73 -34.81
CA ASP A 58 1.17 -26.02 -34.31
C ASP A 58 0.86 -27.17 -35.29
N GLU A 59 1.88 -27.68 -35.97
CA GLU A 59 1.82 -28.99 -36.62
C GLU A 59 2.39 -30.08 -35.68
N ASN A 60 1.47 -30.96 -35.24
CA ASN A 60 1.64 -32.25 -34.56
C ASN A 60 1.68 -32.28 -33.02
N PRO A 61 0.66 -32.87 -32.36
CA PRO A 61 0.61 -33.08 -30.92
C PRO A 61 1.12 -34.49 -30.58
N ILE A 62 2.44 -34.70 -30.48
CA ILE A 62 2.98 -35.98 -29.98
C ILE A 62 4.18 -35.70 -29.07
N LEU A 63 4.02 -36.08 -27.80
CA LEU A 63 4.92 -35.88 -26.65
C LEU A 63 5.07 -34.43 -26.18
N GLY A 64 4.29 -34.09 -25.15
CA GLY A 64 4.58 -32.99 -24.24
C GLY A 64 5.94 -33.18 -23.58
N ARG A 65 6.99 -32.71 -24.24
CA ARG A 65 8.23 -32.36 -23.57
C ARG A 65 7.94 -31.02 -22.92
N GLU A 66 7.54 -31.04 -21.65
CA GLU A 66 7.76 -29.88 -20.80
C GLU A 66 9.23 -29.52 -20.98
N THR A 67 9.50 -28.42 -21.68
CA THR A 67 10.83 -27.84 -21.63
C THR A 67 11.02 -27.49 -20.16
N PRO A 68 11.97 -28.11 -19.44
CA PRO A 68 12.14 -27.78 -18.03
C PRO A 68 12.44 -26.29 -17.99
N ALA A 69 11.65 -25.53 -17.23
CA ALA A 69 11.98 -24.14 -16.93
C ALA A 69 13.47 -24.13 -16.53
N GLU A 70 14.28 -23.44 -17.34
CA GLU A 70 15.73 -23.40 -17.16
C GLU A 70 15.98 -23.01 -15.71
N LYS A 71 16.57 -23.91 -14.91
CA LYS A 71 16.75 -23.70 -13.47
C LYS A 71 17.57 -22.43 -13.30
N LEU A 72 16.92 -21.31 -12.96
CA LEU A 72 17.64 -20.07 -12.72
C LEU A 72 18.71 -20.37 -11.66
N THR A 73 19.96 -20.05 -12.00
CA THR A 73 21.06 -20.18 -11.06
C THR A 73 20.84 -19.16 -9.94
N ILE A 74 21.19 -19.49 -8.69
CA ILE A 74 21.03 -18.59 -7.53
C ILE A 74 21.61 -17.19 -7.82
N LEU A 75 22.74 -17.12 -8.53
CA LEU A 75 23.37 -15.88 -8.97
C LEU A 75 22.48 -15.06 -9.94
N GLN A 76 21.77 -15.72 -10.85
CA GLN A 76 20.83 -15.07 -11.76
C GLN A 76 19.62 -14.55 -10.99
N CYS A 77 19.06 -15.32 -10.05
CA CYS A 77 17.99 -14.84 -9.18
C CYS A 77 18.41 -13.63 -8.35
N LEU A 78 19.59 -13.69 -7.72
CA LEU A 78 20.12 -12.58 -6.93
C LEU A 78 20.32 -11.32 -7.78
N LYS A 79 20.83 -11.50 -9.02
CA LYS A 79 20.97 -10.40 -9.98
C LYS A 79 19.61 -9.85 -10.39
N THR A 80 18.61 -10.70 -10.61
CA THR A 80 17.25 -10.27 -10.91
C THR A 80 16.68 -9.43 -9.76
N VAL A 81 16.81 -9.88 -8.52
CA VAL A 81 16.34 -9.16 -7.32
C VAL A 81 17.06 -7.80 -7.16
N LEU A 82 18.40 -7.80 -7.23
CA LEU A 82 19.21 -6.58 -7.03
C LEU A 82 19.03 -5.55 -8.14
N PHE A 83 18.75 -5.97 -9.37
CA PHE A 83 18.54 -5.06 -10.51
C PHE A 83 17.06 -4.91 -10.92
N ALA A 84 16.12 -5.45 -10.15
CA ALA A 84 14.68 -5.37 -10.43
C ALA A 84 14.19 -3.92 -10.45
N THR A 85 14.69 -3.09 -9.52
CA THR A 85 14.26 -1.70 -9.39
C THR A 85 15.44 -0.74 -9.38
N LYS A 86 15.23 0.47 -9.90
CA LYS A 86 16.23 1.55 -9.85
C LYS A 86 16.49 2.03 -8.42
N ILE A 87 15.52 1.83 -7.51
CA ILE A 87 15.60 2.22 -6.09
C ILE A 87 16.67 1.39 -5.37
N ASN A 88 16.98 0.19 -5.84
CA ASN A 88 18.01 -0.67 -5.24
C ASN A 88 19.43 -0.05 -5.24
N VAL A 89 19.68 1.02 -6.00
CA VAL A 89 20.91 1.83 -5.86
C VAL A 89 21.08 2.32 -4.41
N LEU A 90 19.98 2.56 -3.69
CA LEU A 90 19.98 2.99 -2.30
C LEU A 90 20.36 1.87 -1.31
N LEU A 91 20.50 0.60 -1.74
CA LEU A 91 20.96 -0.48 -0.86
C LEU A 91 22.39 -0.24 -0.34
N VAL A 92 23.17 0.62 -0.99
CA VAL A 92 24.49 1.06 -0.52
C VAL A 92 24.42 1.73 0.85
N PHE A 93 23.28 2.33 1.21
CA PHE A 93 23.09 2.98 2.50
C PHE A 93 22.97 2.00 3.67
N ILE A 94 22.67 0.71 3.42
CA ILE A 94 22.60 -0.32 4.47
C ILE A 94 23.95 -0.49 5.19
N PRO A 95 25.05 -0.88 4.53
CA PRO A 95 26.33 -1.02 5.21
C PRO A 95 26.83 0.31 5.77
N ILE A 96 26.53 1.44 5.12
CA ILE A 96 26.93 2.77 5.61
C ILE A 96 26.19 3.12 6.90
N GLY A 97 24.87 2.86 6.98
CA GLY A 97 24.05 3.10 8.17
C GLY A 97 24.49 2.23 9.36
N ILE A 98 24.81 0.96 9.11
CA ILE A 98 25.35 0.04 10.13
C ILE A 98 26.70 0.54 10.64
N VAL A 99 27.61 0.92 9.74
CA VAL A 99 28.94 1.45 10.11
C VAL A 99 28.81 2.78 10.84
N ALA A 100 27.92 3.67 10.42
CA ALA A 100 27.68 4.95 11.08
C ALA A 100 27.23 4.76 12.52
N HIS A 101 26.31 3.83 12.77
CA HIS A 101 25.90 3.48 14.13
C HIS A 101 27.06 2.85 14.93
N ALA A 102 27.78 1.89 14.35
CA ALA A 102 28.89 1.19 15.01
C ALA A 102 30.08 2.10 15.35
N LEU A 103 30.31 3.16 14.56
CA LEU A 103 31.34 4.17 14.79
C LEU A 103 30.82 5.39 15.58
N HIS A 104 29.60 5.33 16.12
CA HIS A 104 28.98 6.41 16.89
C HIS A 104 28.99 7.76 16.17
N TRP A 105 28.63 7.76 14.89
CA TRP A 105 28.40 8.99 14.14
C TRP A 105 27.23 9.79 14.75
N PRO A 106 27.12 11.11 14.44
CA PRO A 106 26.00 11.90 14.94
C PRO A 106 24.64 11.29 14.60
N ASP A 107 23.70 11.37 15.54
CA ASP A 107 22.37 10.74 15.41
C ASP A 107 21.63 11.17 14.15
N VAL A 108 21.77 12.42 13.73
CA VAL A 108 21.20 12.91 12.46
C VAL A 108 21.71 12.10 11.27
N ALA A 109 22.99 11.75 11.23
CA ALA A 109 23.57 10.95 10.16
C ALA A 109 23.07 9.50 10.24
N VAL A 110 23.05 8.91 11.44
CA VAL A 110 22.53 7.55 11.67
C VAL A 110 21.06 7.46 11.23
N PHE A 111 20.26 8.45 11.60
CA PHE A 111 18.86 8.55 11.20
C PHE A 111 18.72 8.59 9.67
N LEU A 112 19.36 9.55 9.01
CA LEU A 112 19.22 9.75 7.56
C LEU A 112 19.73 8.56 6.74
N LEU A 113 20.84 7.96 7.14
CA LEU A 113 21.41 6.80 6.44
C LEU A 113 20.47 5.59 6.53
N ASN A 114 19.97 5.28 7.73
CA ASN A 114 19.04 4.17 7.91
C ASN A 114 17.66 4.47 7.30
N PHE A 115 17.20 5.73 7.32
CA PHE A 115 15.97 6.19 6.67
C PHE A 115 16.00 5.89 5.17
N ILE A 116 17.10 6.27 4.51
CA ILE A 116 17.30 6.00 3.07
C ILE A 116 17.47 4.50 2.80
N ALA A 117 18.13 3.76 3.70
CA ALA A 117 18.35 2.33 3.56
C ALA A 117 17.05 1.50 3.60
N ILE A 118 16.05 1.91 4.39
CA ILE A 118 14.79 1.18 4.50
C ILE A 118 13.93 1.30 3.24
N VAL A 119 14.00 2.40 2.49
CA VAL A 119 13.22 2.60 1.25
C VAL A 119 13.36 1.45 0.21
N PRO A 120 14.56 1.05 -0.24
CA PRO A 120 14.71 -0.10 -1.13
C PRO A 120 14.36 -1.43 -0.45
N LEU A 121 14.58 -1.55 0.87
CA LEU A 121 14.25 -2.77 1.61
C LEU A 121 12.74 -3.00 1.69
N ALA A 122 11.95 -1.95 1.92
CA ALA A 122 10.49 -2.00 1.86
C ALA A 122 10.02 -2.53 0.49
N LYS A 123 10.66 -2.05 -0.60
CA LYS A 123 10.33 -2.53 -1.95
C LYS A 123 10.70 -3.99 -2.17
N LEU A 124 11.86 -4.43 -1.68
CA LEU A 124 12.27 -5.83 -1.75
C LEU A 124 11.40 -6.75 -0.91
N LEU A 125 10.93 -6.27 0.24
CA LEU A 125 10.03 -6.99 1.13
C LEU A 125 8.66 -7.19 0.48
N GLY A 126 8.10 -6.14 -0.13
CA GLY A 126 6.86 -6.23 -0.91
C GLY A 126 7.00 -7.20 -2.10
N TYR A 127 8.11 -7.12 -2.84
CA TYR A 127 8.39 -8.04 -3.95
C TYR A 127 8.49 -9.50 -3.49
N ALA A 128 9.19 -9.76 -2.37
CA ALA A 128 9.30 -11.11 -1.82
C ALA A 128 7.93 -11.65 -1.37
N THR A 129 7.12 -10.80 -0.74
CA THR A 129 5.74 -11.14 -0.32
C THR A 129 4.87 -11.49 -1.53
N GLU A 130 4.92 -10.69 -2.58
CA GLU A 130 4.16 -10.91 -3.83
C GLU A 130 4.56 -12.22 -4.53
N GLU A 131 5.86 -12.49 -4.68
CA GLU A 131 6.38 -13.74 -5.26
C GLU A 131 5.93 -15.00 -4.51
N ILE A 132 5.83 -14.91 -3.17
CA ILE A 132 5.29 -16.00 -2.35
C ILE A 132 3.76 -16.08 -2.52
N ALA A 133 3.07 -14.94 -2.51
CA ALA A 133 1.62 -14.87 -2.62
C ALA A 133 1.10 -15.49 -3.93
N LEU A 134 1.80 -15.27 -5.05
CA LEU A 134 1.49 -15.87 -6.35
C LEU A 134 1.49 -17.42 -6.32
N ARG A 135 2.21 -18.04 -5.38
CA ARG A 135 2.30 -19.51 -5.23
C ARG A 135 1.34 -20.10 -4.21
N LEU A 136 0.86 -19.30 -3.26
CA LEU A 136 -0.01 -19.74 -2.17
C LEU A 136 -1.50 -19.75 -2.57
N GLY A 137 -1.83 -19.22 -3.74
CA GLY A 137 -3.20 -19.03 -4.20
C GLY A 137 -3.84 -17.77 -3.61
N GLU A 138 -5.00 -17.40 -4.13
CA GLU A 138 -5.66 -16.10 -3.87
C GLU A 138 -5.85 -15.81 -2.37
N ASN A 139 -6.41 -16.75 -1.60
CA ASN A 139 -6.76 -16.51 -0.19
C ASN A 139 -5.53 -16.42 0.73
N LEU A 140 -4.59 -17.36 0.61
CA LEU A 140 -3.39 -17.38 1.46
C LEU A 140 -2.39 -16.30 1.02
N GLY A 141 -2.31 -16.02 -0.28
CA GLY A 141 -1.50 -14.92 -0.80
C GLY A 141 -2.00 -13.56 -0.33
N ALA A 142 -3.32 -13.35 -0.31
CA ALA A 142 -3.88 -12.12 0.23
C ALA A 142 -3.68 -11.98 1.75
N LEU A 143 -3.78 -13.08 2.53
CA LEU A 143 -3.47 -13.05 3.96
C LEU A 143 -1.98 -12.72 4.20
N LEU A 144 -1.08 -13.26 3.37
CA LEU A 144 0.34 -12.96 3.42
C LEU A 144 0.60 -11.47 3.10
N ASN A 145 0.01 -10.96 2.03
CA ASN A 145 0.08 -9.53 1.68
C ASN A 145 -0.47 -8.64 2.78
N ALA A 146 -1.58 -9.01 3.40
CA ALA A 146 -2.17 -8.21 4.48
C ALA A 146 -1.29 -8.17 5.74
N SER A 147 -0.46 -9.20 5.96
CA SER A 147 0.45 -9.30 7.10
C SER A 147 1.80 -8.64 6.82
N PHE A 148 2.46 -9.01 5.72
CA PHE A 148 3.80 -8.55 5.37
C PHE A 148 3.81 -7.28 4.51
N GLY A 149 2.68 -6.87 3.94
CA GLY A 149 2.56 -5.60 3.21
C GLY A 149 2.89 -4.40 4.10
N ASN A 150 2.45 -4.44 5.37
CA ASN A 150 2.72 -3.41 6.37
C ASN A 150 3.87 -3.77 7.32
N ALA A 151 4.78 -4.66 6.92
CA ALA A 151 5.79 -5.16 7.86
C ALA A 151 6.78 -4.06 8.28
N VAL A 152 7.08 -3.08 7.41
CA VAL A 152 8.03 -2.02 7.73
C VAL A 152 7.49 -1.12 8.83
N GLU A 153 6.22 -0.73 8.70
CA GLU A 153 5.45 0.03 9.69
C GLU A 153 5.38 -0.73 11.00
N LEU A 154 5.05 -2.02 10.94
CA LEU A 154 4.97 -2.90 12.11
C LEU A 154 6.32 -3.01 12.82
N ILE A 155 7.43 -3.17 12.08
CA ILE A 155 8.77 -3.28 12.63
C ILE A 155 9.19 -1.95 13.27
N LEU A 156 9.01 -0.82 12.58
CA LEU A 156 9.30 0.51 13.12
C LEU A 156 8.51 0.79 14.41
N ALA A 157 7.22 0.45 14.41
CA ALA A 157 6.35 0.59 15.58
C ALA A 157 6.79 -0.32 16.74
N ILE A 158 7.20 -1.56 16.47
CA ILE A 158 7.71 -2.47 17.51
C ILE A 158 9.00 -1.95 18.12
N PHE A 159 9.96 -1.45 17.33
CA PHE A 159 11.20 -0.90 17.88
C PHE A 159 10.95 0.38 18.68
N ALA A 160 10.09 1.28 18.19
CA ALA A 160 9.69 2.46 18.94
C ALA A 160 8.97 2.10 20.26
N LEU A 161 8.11 1.08 20.24
CA LEU A 161 7.44 0.56 21.43
C LEU A 161 8.44 -0.02 22.44
N LYS A 162 9.45 -0.78 21.98
CA LYS A 162 10.50 -1.35 22.84
C LYS A 162 11.40 -0.31 23.51
N GLU A 163 11.51 0.88 22.91
CA GLU A 163 12.21 2.04 23.48
C GLU A 163 11.27 2.95 24.29
N ASP A 164 10.04 2.50 24.59
CA ASP A 164 9.00 3.26 25.31
C ASP A 164 8.61 4.59 24.63
N LYS A 165 8.85 4.71 23.32
CA LYS A 165 8.51 5.89 22.50
C LYS A 165 7.05 5.81 22.03
N ILE A 166 6.11 5.73 22.97
CA ILE A 166 4.67 5.54 22.68
C ILE A 166 4.13 6.63 21.74
N ASP A 167 4.50 7.89 21.96
CA ASP A 167 4.08 9.01 21.11
C ASP A 167 4.54 8.85 19.67
N VAL A 168 5.75 8.31 19.46
CA VAL A 168 6.29 8.04 18.12
C VAL A 168 5.52 6.90 17.47
N VAL A 169 5.19 5.84 18.21
CA VAL A 169 4.36 4.73 17.72
C VAL A 169 3.00 5.26 17.26
N GLN A 170 2.31 5.98 18.13
CA GLN A 170 0.99 6.55 17.85
C GLN A 170 1.02 7.50 16.64
N ALA A 171 1.96 8.45 16.62
CA ALA A 171 2.13 9.39 15.53
C ALA A 171 2.48 8.68 14.21
N SER A 172 3.35 7.66 14.23
CA SER A 172 3.75 6.92 13.02
C SER A 172 2.60 6.16 12.37
N VAL A 173 1.75 5.54 13.17
CA VAL A 173 0.61 4.77 12.67
C VAL A 173 -0.46 5.71 12.09
N LEU A 174 -0.78 6.83 12.76
CA LEU A 174 -1.67 7.86 12.21
C LEU A 174 -1.08 8.51 10.96
N GLY A 175 0.21 8.83 11.01
CA GLY A 175 0.95 9.43 9.92
C GLY A 175 0.98 8.55 8.68
N SER A 176 1.07 7.22 8.83
CA SER A 176 1.00 6.27 7.71
C SER A 176 -0.39 6.27 7.05
N VAL A 177 -1.46 6.32 7.84
CA VAL A 177 -2.82 6.49 7.30
C VAL A 177 -2.94 7.83 6.55
N LEU A 178 -2.48 8.94 7.13
CA LEU A 178 -2.50 10.27 6.51
C LEU A 178 -1.66 10.33 5.22
N SER A 179 -0.48 9.72 5.23
CA SER A 179 0.41 9.64 4.07
C SER A 179 -0.27 8.91 2.92
N ASN A 180 -0.89 7.76 3.19
CA ASN A 180 -1.61 7.01 2.15
C ASN A 180 -2.81 7.78 1.60
N LEU A 181 -3.61 8.37 2.49
CA LEU A 181 -4.83 9.08 2.11
C LEU A 181 -4.60 10.38 1.35
N LEU A 182 -3.60 11.16 1.77
CA LEU A 182 -3.41 12.51 1.22
C LEU A 182 -2.19 12.56 0.30
N LEU A 183 -1.05 12.01 0.73
CA LEU A 183 0.19 12.09 0.00
C LEU A 183 0.20 11.10 -1.18
N VAL A 184 -0.07 9.81 -0.96
CA VAL A 184 -0.11 8.78 -2.02
C VAL A 184 -1.21 9.05 -2.99
N LEU A 185 -2.45 9.15 -2.51
CA LEU A 185 -3.59 9.42 -3.37
C LEU A 185 -3.45 10.75 -4.12
N GLY A 186 -2.95 11.80 -3.45
CA GLY A 186 -2.68 13.09 -4.07
C GLY A 186 -1.68 12.99 -5.23
N PHE A 187 -0.56 12.29 -5.04
CA PHE A 187 0.39 12.06 -6.14
C PHE A 187 -0.20 11.19 -7.25
N CYS A 188 -1.01 10.16 -6.94
CA CYS A 188 -1.68 9.35 -7.94
C CYS A 188 -2.57 10.21 -8.84
N PHE A 189 -3.39 11.08 -8.25
CA PHE A 189 -4.31 11.96 -8.97
C PHE A 189 -3.58 13.04 -9.77
N VAL A 190 -2.52 13.65 -9.23
CA VAL A 190 -1.70 14.63 -9.96
C VAL A 190 -0.95 13.99 -11.12
N CYS A 191 -0.19 12.93 -10.86
CA CYS A 191 0.66 12.31 -11.88
C CYS A 191 -0.16 11.59 -12.96
N GLY A 192 -1.27 10.97 -12.58
CA GLY A 192 -2.23 10.40 -13.52
C GLY A 192 -2.98 11.49 -14.31
N GLY A 193 -3.42 12.54 -13.62
CA GLY A 193 -4.14 13.68 -14.19
C GLY A 193 -3.31 14.59 -15.12
N PHE A 194 -1.98 14.55 -15.03
CA PHE A 194 -1.10 15.19 -16.03
C PHE A 194 -1.13 14.48 -17.38
N LYS A 195 -1.49 13.20 -17.42
CA LYS A 195 -1.56 12.41 -18.65
C LYS A 195 -3.00 12.23 -19.15
N TYR A 196 -3.98 12.18 -18.25
CA TYR A 196 -5.39 11.96 -18.56
C TYR A 196 -6.24 13.08 -17.96
N SER A 197 -7.20 13.61 -18.72
CA SER A 197 -8.04 14.73 -18.24
C SER A 197 -8.92 14.34 -17.04
N SER A 198 -9.39 13.10 -17.02
CA SER A 198 -10.06 12.45 -15.90
C SER A 198 -9.75 10.96 -15.92
N GLN A 199 -9.80 10.31 -14.76
CA GLN A 199 -9.64 8.86 -14.63
C GLN A 199 -10.78 8.29 -13.79
N THR A 200 -11.46 7.30 -14.34
CA THR A 200 -12.58 6.61 -13.68
C THR A 200 -12.07 5.42 -12.86
N PHE A 201 -12.82 5.05 -11.84
CA PHE A 201 -12.60 3.87 -11.02
C PHE A 201 -13.92 3.28 -10.50
N ASN A 202 -13.87 2.05 -10.01
CA ASN A 202 -14.95 1.30 -9.41
C ASN A 202 -15.34 1.92 -8.07
N GLN A 203 -16.40 2.71 -8.14
CA GLN A 203 -17.00 3.38 -7.01
C GLN A 203 -17.34 2.42 -5.86
N THR A 204 -17.89 1.23 -6.14
CA THR A 204 -18.33 0.29 -5.10
C THR A 204 -17.16 -0.28 -4.28
N ALA A 205 -16.09 -0.70 -4.93
CA ALA A 205 -14.90 -1.23 -4.26
C ALA A 205 -14.18 -0.13 -3.46
N ALA A 206 -14.02 1.05 -4.06
CA ALA A 206 -13.42 2.21 -3.41
C ALA A 206 -14.24 2.66 -2.19
N GLN A 207 -15.56 2.80 -2.33
CA GLN A 207 -16.46 3.22 -1.24
C GLN A 207 -16.55 2.21 -0.12
N THR A 208 -16.54 0.91 -0.41
CA THR A 208 -16.53 -0.12 0.65
C THR A 208 -15.28 0.02 1.52
N SER A 209 -14.13 0.21 0.88
CA SER A 209 -12.85 0.36 1.59
C SER A 209 -12.79 1.66 2.40
N ALA A 210 -13.27 2.75 1.82
CA ALA A 210 -13.41 4.05 2.49
C ALA A 210 -14.38 4.03 3.68
N SER A 211 -15.51 3.33 3.55
CA SER A 211 -16.51 3.21 4.62
C SER A 211 -15.95 2.44 5.81
N LEU A 212 -15.21 1.37 5.57
CA LEU A 212 -14.51 0.61 6.62
C LEU A 212 -13.43 1.44 7.31
N LEU A 213 -12.67 2.22 6.54
CA LEU A 213 -11.70 3.15 7.09
C LEU A 213 -12.36 4.23 7.97
N SER A 214 -13.53 4.73 7.57
CA SER A 214 -14.31 5.69 8.36
C SER A 214 -14.76 5.11 9.70
N LEU A 215 -15.24 3.86 9.68
CA LEU A 215 -15.60 3.13 10.90
C LEU A 215 -14.39 2.93 11.82
N SER A 216 -13.23 2.61 11.23
CA SER A 216 -11.98 2.48 11.98
C SER A 216 -11.59 3.80 12.63
N CYS A 217 -11.56 4.90 11.87
CA CYS A 217 -11.22 6.22 12.40
C CYS A 217 -12.20 6.70 13.46
N LEU A 218 -13.50 6.40 13.33
CA LEU A 218 -14.48 6.64 14.38
C LEU A 218 -14.15 5.86 15.65
N SER A 219 -13.72 4.60 15.51
CA SER A 219 -13.34 3.77 16.66
C SER A 219 -12.08 4.31 17.35
N LEU A 220 -11.14 4.91 16.60
CA LEU A 220 -9.96 5.60 17.14
C LEU A 220 -10.32 6.94 17.82
N LEU A 221 -11.43 7.59 17.43
CA LEU A 221 -11.93 8.83 18.04
C LEU A 221 -12.61 8.62 19.39
N ILE A 222 -13.23 7.45 19.62
CA ILE A 222 -14.02 7.20 20.83
C ILE A 222 -13.20 7.37 22.13
N PRO A 223 -11.98 6.82 22.26
CA PRO A 223 -11.16 7.04 23.46
C PRO A 223 -10.83 8.52 23.70
N ALA A 224 -10.53 9.27 22.64
CA ALA A 224 -10.25 10.70 22.73
C ALA A 224 -11.50 11.49 23.16
N ALA A 225 -12.66 11.20 22.58
CA ALA A 225 -13.93 11.82 22.95
C ALA A 225 -14.34 11.45 24.38
N PHE A 226 -14.11 10.22 24.81
CA PHE A 226 -14.35 9.76 26.18
C PHE A 226 -13.50 10.55 27.18
N HIS A 227 -12.19 10.67 26.95
CA HIS A 227 -11.31 11.49 27.78
C HIS A 227 -11.79 12.96 27.85
N ALA A 228 -12.18 13.54 26.71
CA ALA A 228 -12.56 14.95 26.64
C ALA A 228 -13.87 15.26 27.41
N THR A 229 -14.72 14.24 27.64
CA THR A 229 -16.08 14.44 28.20
C THR A 229 -16.27 13.79 29.57
N ALA A 230 -15.51 12.76 29.93
CA ALA A 230 -15.63 12.03 31.20
C ALA A 230 -14.68 12.60 32.27
N THR A 231 -15.01 13.77 32.83
CA THR A 231 -14.17 14.48 33.82
C THR A 231 -14.18 13.90 35.24
N GLU A 232 -15.07 12.96 35.57
CA GLU A 232 -15.29 12.47 36.94
C GLU A 232 -14.81 11.02 37.21
N VAL A 233 -14.15 10.40 36.23
CA VAL A 233 -13.73 8.98 36.28
C VAL A 233 -12.20 8.90 36.27
N ASP A 234 -11.59 7.89 36.89
CA ASP A 234 -10.14 7.62 36.78
C ASP A 234 -9.75 7.45 35.29
N GLN A 235 -9.24 8.52 34.68
CA GLN A 235 -9.19 8.63 33.22
C GLN A 235 -8.15 7.67 32.64
N THR A 236 -7.01 7.48 33.30
CA THR A 236 -5.87 6.74 32.73
C THR A 236 -6.13 5.23 32.66
N ALA A 237 -6.56 4.61 33.76
CA ALA A 237 -6.86 3.17 33.79
C ALA A 237 -8.05 2.82 32.87
N ASN A 238 -9.08 3.66 32.86
CA ASN A 238 -10.26 3.43 32.02
C ASN A 238 -9.98 3.64 30.53
N ILE A 239 -9.12 4.60 30.16
CA ILE A 239 -8.68 4.78 28.76
C ILE A 239 -7.88 3.58 28.27
N GLN A 240 -7.03 3.01 29.13
CA GLN A 240 -6.25 1.83 28.78
C GLN A 240 -7.15 0.61 28.55
N HIS A 241 -8.08 0.33 29.47
CA HIS A 241 -9.06 -0.76 29.30
C HIS A 241 -9.98 -0.53 28.10
N LEU A 242 -10.42 0.71 27.86
CA LEU A 242 -11.18 1.07 26.68
C LEU A 242 -10.39 0.82 25.40
N SER A 243 -9.11 1.20 25.37
CA SER A 243 -8.21 0.96 24.24
C SER A 243 -8.04 -0.53 23.95
N TYR A 244 -7.95 -1.36 24.98
CA TYR A 244 -7.86 -2.82 24.84
C TYR A 244 -9.16 -3.41 24.26
N GLY A 245 -10.31 -3.02 24.82
CA GLY A 245 -11.61 -3.45 24.33
C GLY A 245 -11.84 -3.05 22.86
N THR A 246 -11.57 -1.79 22.53
CA THR A 246 -11.67 -1.28 21.16
C THR A 246 -10.70 -2.01 20.22
N SER A 247 -9.48 -2.31 20.66
CA SER A 247 -8.49 -3.03 19.83
C SER A 247 -8.96 -4.45 19.47
N ILE A 248 -9.56 -5.17 20.44
CA ILE A 248 -10.14 -6.49 20.18
C ILE A 248 -11.28 -6.39 19.17
N VAL A 249 -12.17 -5.41 19.31
CA VAL A 249 -13.28 -5.17 18.37
C VAL A 249 -12.75 -4.88 16.96
N LEU A 250 -11.75 -4.01 16.84
CA LEU A 250 -11.13 -3.67 15.55
C LEU A 250 -10.50 -4.88 14.86
N LEU A 251 -9.80 -5.74 15.61
CA LEU A 251 -9.23 -6.99 15.08
C LEU A 251 -10.31 -7.98 14.63
N ILE A 252 -11.43 -8.06 15.35
CA ILE A 252 -12.58 -8.89 14.92
C ILE A 252 -13.17 -8.33 13.62
N VAL A 253 -13.38 -7.01 13.53
CA VAL A 253 -13.85 -6.35 12.31
C VAL A 253 -12.88 -6.60 11.14
N TYR A 254 -11.57 -6.56 11.39
CA TYR A 254 -10.56 -6.89 10.39
C TYR A 254 -10.66 -8.34 9.89
N ILE A 255 -10.85 -9.30 10.79
CA ILE A 255 -11.04 -10.72 10.40
C ILE A 255 -12.32 -10.87 9.56
N LEU A 256 -13.42 -10.22 9.94
CA LEU A 256 -14.66 -10.23 9.17
C LEU A 256 -14.46 -9.56 7.79
N TYR A 257 -13.67 -8.50 7.72
CA TYR A 257 -13.27 -7.87 6.48
C TYR A 257 -12.44 -8.82 5.59
N LEU A 258 -11.47 -9.56 6.15
CA LEU A 258 -10.75 -10.58 5.38
C LEU A 258 -11.69 -11.67 4.86
N VAL A 259 -12.68 -12.10 5.64
CA VAL A 259 -13.72 -13.03 5.14
C VAL A 259 -14.55 -12.38 4.02
N PHE A 260 -14.86 -11.09 4.13
CA PHE A 260 -15.57 -10.33 3.12
C PHE A 260 -14.77 -10.29 1.80
N GLN A 261 -13.50 -9.89 1.87
CA GLN A 261 -12.61 -9.74 0.74
C GLN A 261 -12.26 -11.08 0.07
N LEU A 262 -11.94 -12.11 0.87
CA LEU A 262 -11.38 -13.37 0.38
C LEU A 262 -12.40 -14.47 0.09
N LYS A 263 -13.67 -14.29 0.51
CA LYS A 263 -14.67 -15.36 0.36
C LYS A 263 -16.00 -14.87 -0.16
N THR A 264 -16.62 -13.87 0.46
CA THR A 264 -18.01 -13.52 0.11
C THR A 264 -18.10 -12.53 -1.05
N HIS A 265 -17.11 -11.64 -1.20
CA HIS A 265 -17.13 -10.57 -2.19
C HIS A 265 -15.83 -10.51 -3.02
N THR A 266 -15.21 -11.66 -3.29
CA THR A 266 -14.01 -11.76 -4.13
C THR A 266 -14.17 -11.04 -5.47
N HIS A 267 -15.36 -11.09 -6.08
CA HIS A 267 -15.68 -10.41 -7.34
C HIS A 267 -15.52 -8.88 -7.32
N LEU A 268 -15.60 -8.23 -6.15
CA LEU A 268 -15.38 -6.78 -6.02
C LEU A 268 -13.88 -6.41 -6.01
N TYR A 269 -13.02 -7.36 -5.64
CA TYR A 269 -11.58 -7.18 -5.48
C TYR A 269 -10.76 -7.92 -6.54
N ALA A 270 -11.37 -8.85 -7.28
CA ALA A 270 -10.79 -9.49 -8.45
C ALA A 270 -10.76 -8.48 -9.61
N THR A 271 -9.67 -7.72 -9.72
CA THR A 271 -9.41 -6.91 -10.91
C THR A 271 -9.29 -7.83 -12.12
N GLY A 272 -10.17 -7.62 -13.10
CA GLY A 272 -10.40 -8.55 -14.21
C GLY A 272 -9.11 -8.93 -14.94
N ALA A 273 -8.88 -10.25 -15.05
CA ALA A 273 -7.94 -10.92 -15.96
C ALA A 273 -6.72 -10.07 -16.37
N GLU A 274 -5.93 -9.60 -15.42
CA GLU A 274 -4.56 -9.22 -15.72
C GLU A 274 -3.78 -10.51 -16.00
N GLU A 275 -2.87 -10.47 -16.97
CA GLU A 275 -1.93 -11.56 -17.25
C GLU A 275 -1.40 -12.08 -15.91
N GLN A 276 -1.78 -13.29 -15.51
CA GLN A 276 -1.34 -13.86 -14.23
C GLN A 276 0.19 -13.81 -14.23
N GLU A 277 0.76 -12.91 -13.43
CA GLU A 277 2.21 -12.81 -13.32
C GLU A 277 2.71 -14.14 -12.77
N GLU A 278 3.49 -14.86 -13.58
CA GLU A 278 4.08 -16.11 -13.13
C GLU A 278 5.20 -15.80 -12.13
N PRO A 279 5.27 -16.52 -10.99
CA PRO A 279 6.29 -16.27 -10.00
C PRO A 279 7.68 -16.57 -10.58
N VAL A 280 8.55 -15.56 -10.55
CA VAL A 280 9.91 -15.61 -11.11
C VAL A 280 10.85 -16.38 -10.19
N LEU A 281 10.67 -16.25 -8.87
CA LEU A 281 11.54 -16.86 -7.87
C LEU A 281 10.99 -18.21 -7.38
N PRO A 282 11.84 -19.23 -7.16
CA PRO A 282 11.40 -20.45 -6.50
C PRO A 282 10.99 -20.15 -5.05
N LEU A 283 9.95 -20.84 -4.54
CA LEU A 283 9.32 -20.56 -3.24
C LEU A 283 10.33 -20.42 -2.08
N TRP A 284 11.28 -21.35 -1.98
CA TRP A 284 12.29 -21.33 -0.91
C TRP A 284 13.16 -20.08 -0.95
N LEU A 285 13.45 -19.55 -2.14
CA LEU A 285 14.24 -18.34 -2.32
C LEU A 285 13.42 -17.09 -2.02
N GLY A 286 12.12 -17.09 -2.36
CA GLY A 286 11.17 -16.06 -1.94
C GLY A 286 11.11 -15.98 -0.41
N ILE A 287 10.95 -17.11 0.28
CA ILE A 287 10.95 -17.18 1.75
C ILE A 287 12.29 -16.71 2.33
N ALA A 288 13.42 -17.19 1.79
CA ALA A 288 14.75 -16.79 2.25
C ALA A 288 14.98 -15.28 2.06
N LEU A 289 14.53 -14.71 0.93
CA LEU A 289 14.58 -13.28 0.66
C LEU A 289 13.71 -12.50 1.64
N LEU A 290 12.46 -12.92 1.86
CA LEU A 290 11.55 -12.29 2.80
C LEU A 290 12.16 -12.22 4.21
N VAL A 291 12.68 -13.34 4.72
CA VAL A 291 13.32 -13.41 6.04
C VAL A 291 14.58 -12.54 6.09
N ALA A 292 15.45 -12.63 5.09
CA ALA A 292 16.69 -11.85 5.06
C ALA A 292 16.40 -10.33 5.04
N VAL A 293 15.48 -9.89 4.19
CA VAL A 293 15.09 -8.48 4.10
C VAL A 293 14.43 -8.03 5.40
N THR A 294 13.55 -8.83 5.99
CA THR A 294 12.90 -8.52 7.28
C THR A 294 13.94 -8.29 8.39
N VAL A 295 14.96 -9.13 8.48
CA VAL A 295 16.05 -8.96 9.45
C VAL A 295 16.85 -7.69 9.20
N VAL A 296 17.18 -7.38 7.94
CA VAL A 296 17.93 -6.16 7.61
C VAL A 296 17.09 -4.91 7.87
N VAL A 297 15.79 -4.93 7.56
CA VAL A 297 14.83 -3.86 7.93
C VAL A 297 14.82 -3.68 9.45
N ALA A 298 14.75 -4.77 10.22
CA ALA A 298 14.76 -4.71 11.67
C ALA A 298 16.03 -4.04 12.23
N VAL A 299 17.21 -4.40 11.72
CA VAL A 299 18.48 -3.77 12.13
C VAL A 299 18.50 -2.27 11.79
N CYS A 300 18.08 -1.90 10.57
CA CYS A 300 18.04 -0.48 10.18
C CYS A 300 16.98 0.31 10.98
N ALA A 301 15.84 -0.31 11.28
CA ALA A 301 14.76 0.27 12.07
C ALA A 301 15.20 0.52 13.52
N GLU A 302 15.90 -0.42 14.14
CA GLU A 302 16.48 -0.25 15.48
C GLU A 302 17.39 0.98 15.54
N PHE A 303 18.33 1.10 14.60
CA PHE A 303 19.24 2.25 14.56
C PHE A 303 18.52 3.57 14.24
N LEU A 304 17.52 3.53 13.36
CA LEU A 304 16.71 4.70 13.04
C LEU A 304 15.93 5.18 14.26
N VAL A 305 15.22 4.29 14.95
CA VAL A 305 14.40 4.61 16.13
C VAL A 305 15.28 5.13 17.27
N GLY A 306 16.41 4.47 17.53
CA GLY A 306 17.38 4.90 18.55
C GLY A 306 17.89 6.33 18.33
N SER A 307 18.02 6.76 17.08
CA SER A 307 18.51 8.10 16.71
C SER A 307 17.45 9.22 16.71
N ILE A 308 16.17 8.92 16.99
CA ILE A 308 15.07 9.90 16.96
C ILE A 308 15.28 11.06 17.93
N GLU A 309 15.77 10.79 19.15
CA GLU A 309 15.98 11.83 20.17
C GLU A 309 17.08 12.81 19.76
N GLY A 310 18.20 12.28 19.25
CA GLY A 310 19.30 13.11 18.75
C GLY A 310 18.89 13.94 17.53
N LEU A 311 18.07 13.40 16.63
CA LEU A 311 17.48 14.16 15.53
C LEU A 311 16.55 15.27 16.04
N SER A 312 15.66 14.94 16.97
CA SER A 312 14.73 15.87 17.62
C SER A 312 15.48 17.07 18.21
N HIS A 313 16.54 16.82 19.00
CA HIS A 313 17.35 17.88 19.58
C HIS A 313 18.14 18.69 18.55
N ALA A 314 18.74 18.04 17.54
CA ALA A 314 19.57 18.72 16.55
C ALA A 314 18.75 19.61 15.60
N TRP A 315 17.57 19.17 15.19
CA TRP A 315 16.72 19.88 14.22
C TRP A 315 15.54 20.62 14.87
N ASN A 316 15.41 20.55 16.20
CA ASN A 316 14.31 21.13 16.96
C ASN A 316 12.94 20.66 16.44
N LEU A 317 12.83 19.36 16.16
CA LEU A 317 11.62 18.71 15.70
C LEU A 317 10.97 17.92 16.84
N SER A 318 9.65 18.00 16.98
CA SER A 318 8.95 17.17 17.97
C SER A 318 9.02 15.68 17.58
N PRO A 319 9.07 14.74 18.54
CA PRO A 319 8.92 13.31 18.27
C PRO A 319 7.64 13.00 17.48
N THR A 320 6.56 13.75 17.76
CA THR A 320 5.32 13.71 17.00
C THR A 320 5.51 14.09 15.53
N PHE A 321 6.26 15.15 15.20
CA PHE A 321 6.53 15.51 13.81
C PHE A 321 7.33 14.41 13.09
N ILE A 322 8.35 13.87 13.76
CA ILE A 322 9.16 12.77 13.22
C ILE A 322 8.26 11.55 12.96
N GLY A 323 7.46 11.17 13.95
CA GLY A 323 6.50 10.07 13.85
C GLY A 323 5.44 10.29 12.77
N LEU A 324 4.74 11.41 12.77
CA LEU A 324 3.58 11.65 11.89
C LEU A 324 3.95 11.98 10.44
N ILE A 325 5.08 12.66 10.21
CA ILE A 325 5.47 13.16 8.89
C ILE A 325 6.63 12.36 8.30
N LEU A 326 7.71 12.13 9.05
CA LEU A 326 8.93 11.54 8.49
C LEU A 326 8.87 10.01 8.37
N LEU A 327 8.52 9.30 9.44
CA LEU A 327 8.51 7.82 9.42
C LEU A 327 7.59 7.21 8.35
N PRO A 328 6.37 7.73 8.11
CA PRO A 328 5.46 7.22 7.09
C PRO A 328 6.00 7.31 5.67
N ILE A 329 6.85 8.30 5.39
CA ILE A 329 7.46 8.44 4.06
C ILE A 329 8.34 7.22 3.78
N VAL A 330 9.04 6.69 4.78
CA VAL A 330 9.94 5.54 4.61
C VAL A 330 9.16 4.25 4.39
N GLY A 331 8.23 3.95 5.31
CA GLY A 331 7.43 2.72 5.26
C GLY A 331 6.65 2.63 3.95
N ASN A 332 6.00 3.72 3.60
CA ASN A 332 5.09 3.75 2.46
C ASN A 332 5.81 4.08 1.14
N ALA A 333 7.10 4.44 1.12
CA ALA A 333 7.81 4.89 -0.09
C ALA A 333 7.68 3.92 -1.27
N ALA A 334 7.80 2.61 -0.98
CA ALA A 334 7.71 1.58 -2.00
C ALA A 334 6.30 1.48 -2.59
N GLU A 335 5.28 1.54 -1.74
CA GLU A 335 3.85 1.56 -2.12
C GLU A 335 3.48 2.86 -2.86
N HIS A 336 4.09 3.97 -2.47
CA HIS A 336 3.96 5.27 -3.12
C HIS A 336 4.35 5.19 -4.59
N VAL A 337 5.53 4.66 -4.85
CA VAL A 337 6.08 4.56 -6.21
C VAL A 337 5.26 3.60 -7.06
N THR A 338 4.78 2.49 -6.50
CA THR A 338 3.93 1.55 -7.24
C THR A 338 2.57 2.17 -7.54
N ALA A 339 1.89 2.76 -6.56
CA ALA A 339 0.57 3.37 -6.73
C ALA A 339 0.62 4.48 -7.80
N VAL A 340 1.60 5.38 -7.73
CA VAL A 340 1.77 6.47 -8.72
C VAL A 340 2.08 5.91 -10.10
N SER A 341 2.98 4.92 -10.20
CA SER A 341 3.30 4.26 -11.47
C SER A 341 2.07 3.61 -12.12
N VAL A 342 1.20 3.00 -11.32
CA VAL A 342 -0.02 2.34 -11.77
C VAL A 342 -1.10 3.38 -12.16
N ALA A 343 -1.24 4.47 -11.40
CA ALA A 343 -2.10 5.60 -11.75
C ALA A 343 -1.73 6.21 -13.10
N MET A 344 -0.44 6.43 -13.37
CA MET A 344 0.08 6.94 -14.66
C MET A 344 -0.17 5.99 -15.85
N LYS A 345 -0.42 4.69 -15.57
CA LYS A 345 -0.79 3.68 -16.58
C LYS A 345 -2.31 3.61 -16.82
N ASN A 346 -3.06 4.59 -16.35
CA ASN A 346 -4.51 4.65 -16.42
C ASN A 346 -5.24 3.56 -15.62
N LYS A 347 -4.62 3.05 -14.55
CA LYS A 347 -5.23 2.04 -13.67
C LYS A 347 -5.51 2.66 -12.30
N MET A 348 -6.40 3.65 -12.25
CA MET A 348 -6.66 4.40 -11.01
C MET A 348 -7.29 3.51 -9.92
N ASP A 349 -8.12 2.54 -10.31
CA ASP A 349 -8.66 1.48 -9.44
C ASP A 349 -7.61 0.83 -8.54
N LEU A 350 -6.53 0.36 -9.16
CA LEU A 350 -5.45 -0.31 -8.46
C LEU A 350 -4.67 0.66 -7.56
N ALA A 351 -4.45 1.90 -8.02
CA ALA A 351 -3.74 2.90 -7.24
C ALA A 351 -4.53 3.29 -5.96
N ILE A 352 -5.85 3.46 -6.08
CA ILE A 352 -6.75 3.70 -4.95
C ILE A 352 -6.78 2.48 -4.04
N GLY A 353 -6.86 1.28 -4.61
CA GLY A 353 -6.83 0.02 -3.86
C GLY A 353 -5.56 -0.13 -3.02
N VAL A 354 -4.39 0.23 -3.55
CA VAL A 354 -3.12 0.25 -2.81
C VAL A 354 -3.18 1.26 -1.66
N ALA A 355 -3.55 2.52 -1.94
CA ALA A 355 -3.55 3.58 -0.93
C ALA A 355 -4.58 3.35 0.18
N ILE A 356 -5.86 3.18 -0.16
CA ILE A 356 -6.94 3.01 0.82
C ILE A 356 -6.85 1.64 1.50
N GLY A 357 -6.45 0.59 0.76
CA GLY A 357 -6.28 -0.75 1.32
C GLY A 357 -5.20 -0.79 2.40
N SER A 358 -4.04 -0.18 2.14
CA SER A 358 -2.95 -0.03 3.12
C SER A 358 -3.41 0.78 4.34
N SER A 359 -4.07 1.94 4.14
CA SER A 359 -4.67 2.72 5.23
C SER A 359 -5.65 1.91 6.10
N MET A 360 -6.50 1.11 5.48
CA MET A 360 -7.47 0.27 6.19
C MET A 360 -6.78 -0.82 7.02
N GLN A 361 -5.76 -1.49 6.46
CA GLN A 361 -4.99 -2.49 7.18
C GLN A 361 -4.24 -1.88 8.36
N ILE A 362 -3.65 -0.70 8.18
CA ILE A 362 -3.00 0.01 9.27
C ILE A 362 -4.01 0.29 10.39
N ALA A 363 -5.16 0.86 10.06
CA ALA A 363 -6.15 1.28 11.05
C ALA A 363 -6.90 0.12 11.75
N LEU A 364 -7.24 -0.95 11.03
CA LEU A 364 -7.99 -2.11 11.55
C LEU A 364 -7.11 -3.24 12.08
N PHE A 365 -5.83 -3.31 11.68
CA PHE A 365 -4.93 -4.39 12.08
C PHE A 365 -3.67 -3.88 12.78
N VAL A 366 -2.86 -3.03 12.15
CA VAL A 366 -1.56 -2.62 12.73
C VAL A 366 -1.75 -1.84 14.04
N THR A 367 -2.61 -0.82 14.05
CA THR A 367 -2.89 0.00 15.24
C THR A 367 -3.37 -0.83 16.44
N PRO A 368 -4.46 -1.64 16.33
CA PRO A 368 -4.92 -2.43 17.46
C PRO A 368 -3.93 -3.55 17.81
N LEU A 369 -3.18 -4.10 16.85
CA LEU A 369 -2.13 -5.06 17.15
C LEU A 369 -1.03 -4.43 18.02
N MET A 370 -0.63 -3.18 17.76
CA MET A 370 0.35 -2.47 18.62
C MET A 370 -0.13 -2.30 20.05
N VAL A 371 -1.41 -2.03 20.26
CA VAL A 371 -2.00 -1.97 21.60
C VAL A 371 -1.91 -3.33 22.31
N ILE A 372 -2.22 -4.42 21.60
CA ILE A 372 -2.10 -5.78 22.17
C ILE A 372 -0.64 -6.16 22.44
N ILE A 373 0.30 -5.83 21.54
CA ILE A 373 1.73 -6.06 21.77
C ILE A 373 2.21 -5.25 22.97
N GLY A 374 1.79 -3.98 23.10
CA GLY A 374 2.09 -3.16 24.27
C GLY A 374 1.55 -3.79 25.55
N TRP A 375 0.30 -4.27 25.54
CA TRP A 375 -0.30 -4.95 26.68
C TRP A 375 0.48 -6.18 27.13
N ILE A 376 0.86 -7.06 26.18
CA ILE A 376 1.65 -8.26 26.46
C ILE A 376 3.08 -7.91 26.94
N SER A 377 3.66 -6.84 26.38
CA SER A 377 5.03 -6.42 26.67
C SER A 377 5.13 -5.50 27.89
N GLY A 378 4.02 -5.19 28.57
CA GLY A 378 3.98 -4.30 29.74
C GLY A 378 4.15 -2.81 29.42
N HIS A 379 4.01 -2.39 28.16
CA HIS A 379 4.07 -0.98 27.75
C HIS A 379 2.66 -0.39 27.65
N HIS A 380 2.46 0.87 28.07
CA HIS A 380 1.15 1.52 28.09
C HIS A 380 0.74 2.10 26.72
N MET A 381 0.79 1.27 25.67
CA MET A 381 0.29 1.63 24.35
C MET A 381 -1.24 1.71 24.36
N THR A 382 -1.80 2.84 23.90
CA THR A 382 -3.25 3.08 23.88
C THR A 382 -3.71 3.59 22.52
N LEU A 383 -5.04 3.60 22.31
CA LEU A 383 -5.68 4.27 21.17
C LEU A 383 -6.03 5.73 21.51
N PHE A 384 -5.47 6.28 22.59
CA PHE A 384 -5.64 7.67 22.96
C PHE A 384 -4.56 8.49 22.27
N PHE A 385 -4.90 9.01 21.11
CA PHE A 385 -4.06 9.90 20.31
C PHE A 385 -4.29 11.35 20.72
N ASN A 386 -3.39 12.22 20.30
CA ASN A 386 -3.58 13.65 20.46
C ASN A 386 -4.88 14.10 19.77
N THR A 387 -5.66 14.97 20.43
CA THR A 387 -6.90 15.51 19.88
C THR A 387 -6.69 16.16 18.52
N PHE A 388 -5.59 16.90 18.33
CA PHE A 388 -5.28 17.53 17.05
C PHE A 388 -5.06 16.51 15.94
N GLU A 389 -4.22 15.49 16.19
CA GLU A 389 -3.95 14.42 15.23
C GLU A 389 -5.22 13.64 14.86
N THR A 390 -6.08 13.39 15.86
CA THR A 390 -7.33 12.66 15.66
C THR A 390 -8.33 13.46 14.84
N CYS A 391 -8.46 14.77 15.09
CA CYS A 391 -9.29 15.67 14.28
C CYS A 391 -8.79 15.74 12.83
N VAL A 392 -7.47 15.87 12.64
CA VAL A 392 -6.85 15.92 11.32
C VAL A 392 -7.08 14.62 10.55
N LEU A 393 -6.90 13.46 11.19
CA LEU A 393 -7.19 12.16 10.58
C LEU A 393 -8.66 12.07 10.15
N PHE A 394 -9.59 12.43 11.03
CA PHE A 394 -11.01 12.36 10.73
C PHE A 394 -11.41 13.23 9.54
N VAL A 395 -10.96 14.49 9.53
CA VAL A 395 -11.21 15.41 8.40
C VAL A 395 -10.59 14.89 7.11
N SER A 396 -9.39 14.33 7.18
CA SER A 396 -8.70 13.75 6.02
C SER A 396 -9.47 12.58 5.41
N VAL A 397 -10.00 11.69 6.25
CA VAL A 397 -10.83 10.56 5.82
C VAL A 397 -12.13 11.05 5.19
N LEU A 398 -12.79 12.07 5.77
CA LEU A 398 -13.99 12.66 5.19
C LEU A 398 -13.73 13.28 3.81
N ILE A 399 -12.61 14.02 3.66
CA ILE A 399 -12.22 14.62 2.39
C ILE A 399 -11.99 13.53 1.34
N VAL A 400 -11.22 12.48 1.67
CA VAL A 400 -10.96 11.40 0.72
C VAL A 400 -12.24 10.67 0.34
N ASN A 401 -13.11 10.35 1.30
CA ASN A 401 -14.40 9.71 1.01
C ASN A 401 -15.26 10.53 0.07
N TYR A 402 -15.27 11.86 0.25
CA TYR A 402 -16.01 12.77 -0.61
C TYR A 402 -15.42 12.79 -2.02
N LEU A 403 -14.10 12.88 -2.14
CA LEU A 403 -13.42 12.92 -3.44
C LEU A 403 -13.53 11.62 -4.23
N ILE A 404 -13.58 10.47 -3.57
CA ILE A 404 -13.75 9.19 -4.29
C ILE A 404 -15.23 8.87 -4.57
N GLN A 405 -16.16 9.71 -4.10
CA GLN A 405 -17.58 9.37 -4.10
C GLN A 405 -18.16 9.36 -5.51
N ASP A 406 -17.71 10.22 -6.42
CA ASP A 406 -18.24 10.34 -7.78
C ASP A 406 -17.67 9.29 -8.76
N GLY A 407 -16.63 8.56 -8.36
CA GLY A 407 -16.01 7.51 -9.17
C GLY A 407 -15.06 8.04 -10.26
N GLU A 408 -14.75 9.34 -10.24
CA GLU A 408 -13.80 9.97 -11.15
C GLU A 408 -12.70 10.68 -10.35
N SER A 409 -11.55 10.92 -10.99
CA SER A 409 -10.46 11.68 -10.39
C SER A 409 -9.83 12.63 -11.39
N ASN A 410 -9.33 13.76 -10.92
CA ASN A 410 -8.58 14.73 -11.73
C ASN A 410 -7.35 15.30 -11.00
N TRP A 411 -6.49 16.00 -11.75
CA TRP A 411 -5.24 16.54 -11.19
C TRP A 411 -5.48 17.61 -10.11
N LEU A 412 -6.59 18.35 -10.16
CA LEU A 412 -6.88 19.41 -9.19
C LEU A 412 -7.23 18.82 -7.82
N GLU A 413 -8.02 17.76 -7.79
CA GLU A 413 -8.29 16.99 -6.57
C GLU A 413 -6.99 16.45 -5.96
N GLY A 414 -6.07 15.99 -6.81
CA GLY A 414 -4.73 15.59 -6.38
C GLY A 414 -3.96 16.73 -5.70
N VAL A 415 -3.99 17.93 -6.29
CA VAL A 415 -3.37 19.13 -5.69
C VAL A 415 -4.05 19.50 -4.37
N MET A 416 -5.37 19.36 -4.25
CA MET A 416 -6.09 19.61 -2.99
C MET A 416 -5.64 18.65 -1.88
N LEU A 417 -5.48 17.37 -2.19
CA LEU A 417 -4.98 16.36 -1.25
C LEU A 417 -3.53 16.66 -0.82
N LEU A 418 -2.64 16.94 -1.77
CA LEU A 418 -1.25 17.29 -1.47
C LEU A 418 -1.14 18.59 -0.66
N SER A 419 -1.95 19.60 -0.99
CA SER A 419 -1.98 20.86 -0.25
C SER A 419 -2.46 20.65 1.18
N THR A 420 -3.47 19.80 1.38
CA THR A 420 -3.97 19.41 2.70
C THR A 420 -2.87 18.74 3.52
N TYR A 421 -2.13 17.78 2.93
CA TYR A 421 -1.01 17.12 3.60
C TYR A 421 0.10 18.11 4.01
N VAL A 422 0.46 19.06 3.12
CA VAL A 422 1.46 20.08 3.42
C VAL A 422 0.99 21.03 4.53
N ILE A 423 -0.29 21.45 4.51
CA ILE A 423 -0.87 22.28 5.58
C ILE A 423 -0.81 21.54 6.92
N ILE A 424 -1.14 20.25 6.95
CA ILE A 424 -1.03 19.40 8.14
C ILE A 424 0.42 19.32 8.63
N ALA A 425 1.38 19.07 7.73
CA ALA A 425 2.80 19.00 8.07
C ALA A 425 3.30 20.32 8.68
N ILE A 426 2.91 21.47 8.10
CA ILE A 426 3.23 22.80 8.65
C ILE A 426 2.58 22.98 10.03
N ALA A 427 1.32 22.58 10.21
CA ALA A 427 0.64 22.70 11.49
C ALA A 427 1.30 21.85 12.58
N ILE A 428 1.69 20.61 12.27
CA ILE A 428 2.40 19.71 13.19
C ILE A 428 3.81 20.22 13.50
N TYR A 429 4.50 20.87 12.56
CA TYR A 429 5.80 21.50 12.81
C TYR A 429 5.73 22.56 13.92
N PHE A 430 4.64 23.34 13.96
CA PHE A 430 4.40 24.33 15.01
C PHE A 430 3.68 23.75 16.24
N TYR A 431 3.30 22.47 16.23
CA TYR A 431 2.57 21.86 17.32
C TYR A 431 3.49 21.62 18.52
N PRO A 432 3.15 22.13 19.72
CA PRO A 432 4.05 22.13 20.87
C PRO A 432 4.32 20.70 21.37
N ALA A 433 5.60 20.38 21.61
CA ALA A 433 6.05 19.08 22.10
C ALA A 433 5.63 18.75 23.55
N SER A 434 5.03 19.70 24.28
CA SER A 434 4.90 19.65 25.76
C SER A 434 3.50 19.33 26.29
N ALA A 435 2.56 18.84 25.48
CA ALA A 435 1.16 18.71 25.93
C ALA A 435 0.87 17.47 26.80
N VAL A 436 1.79 16.51 26.97
CA VAL A 436 1.50 15.25 27.70
C VAL A 436 2.68 14.79 28.57
N THR A 437 3.13 15.64 29.49
CA THR A 437 3.79 15.12 30.70
C THR A 437 2.93 15.57 31.87
N PRO A 438 2.27 14.67 32.62
CA PRO A 438 1.75 15.05 33.92
C PRO A 438 2.98 15.41 34.75
N THR A 439 3.11 16.69 35.07
CA THR A 439 4.12 17.19 35.99
C THR A 439 4.05 16.33 37.25
N ALA A 440 5.08 15.55 37.53
CA ALA A 440 5.28 14.98 38.84
C ALA A 440 5.20 16.15 39.85
N PRO A 441 4.43 16.03 40.94
CA PRO A 441 4.33 17.11 41.91
C PRO A 441 5.73 17.35 42.49
N HIS A 442 6.25 18.54 42.23
CA HIS A 442 7.40 19.05 42.96
C HIS A 442 6.98 19.33 44.39
N ALA A 443 7.78 18.78 45.31
CA ALA A 443 7.85 18.99 46.77
C ALA A 443 6.87 18.19 47.64
#